data_AF-A0A655ZZH1-F1
#
_entry.id   AF-A0A655ZZH1-F1
#
_cell.length_a   1.000
_cell.length_b   1.000
_cell.length_c   1.000
_cell.angle_alpha   90.00
_cell.angle_beta   90.00
_cell.angle_gamma   90.00
#
_symmetry.space_group_name_H-M   'P 1'
#
loop_
_entity.id
_entity.type
_entity.pdbx_description
1 polymer ?
#
loop_
_entity_poly.entity_id
_entity_poly.type
_entity_poly.pdbx_seq_one_letter_code
_entity_poly.pdbx_strand_id
1 'polypeptide(L)'
;MVTNRIIWICCISLAASGFIIGANWLVEPDILQTLNLSFTAIGAFTTVGLLYLGSKAFSVWKLQFAYAEKFKAFVDLEKSFLNAIASYTKLVASMVNKHDLLIGVPADKLKYIEIDDDKAQLDFKAAKRDYAVKVDWAMSFLPDENNFELDYIAFESELHKGLRYWYQSLNANDSEVAHEMMCKAEQLIIDFNLKGKKLIREQRNK
;
A
#
# COMPACT_ATOMS: atom_id res chain seq x y z
N MET A 1 -16.26 -38.21 14.05
CA MET A 1 -15.13 -39.12 13.75
C MET A 1 -13.92 -38.60 14.49
N VAL A 2 -13.56 -39.19 15.64
CA VAL A 2 -12.32 -38.88 16.34
C VAL A 2 -11.19 -39.53 15.53
N THR A 3 -10.34 -38.69 14.94
CA THR A 3 -9.32 -39.09 13.98
C THR A 3 -8.37 -40.11 14.62
N ASN A 4 -8.17 -41.28 13.99
CA ASN A 4 -7.29 -42.38 14.43
C ASN A 4 -5.93 -41.93 14.99
N ARG A 5 -5.41 -40.78 14.55
CA ARG A 5 -4.18 -40.15 15.07
C ARG A 5 -4.20 -39.88 16.57
N ILE A 6 -5.33 -39.44 17.14
CA ILE A 6 -5.43 -39.12 18.58
C ILE A 6 -5.34 -40.41 19.42
N ILE A 7 -5.98 -41.49 18.96
CA ILE A 7 -5.93 -42.80 19.63
C ILE A 7 -4.49 -43.35 19.61
N TRP A 8 -3.80 -43.24 18.47
CA TRP A 8 -2.39 -43.64 18.38
C TRP A 8 -1.47 -42.82 19.30
N ILE A 9 -1.66 -41.51 19.38
CA ILE A 9 -0.90 -40.65 20.30
C ILE A 9 -1.16 -41.08 21.74
N CYS A 10 -2.42 -41.30 22.14
CA CYS A 10 -2.75 -41.76 23.49
C CYS A 10 -2.16 -43.14 23.80
N CYS A 11 -2.23 -44.10 22.88
CA CYS A 11 -1.66 -45.44 23.06
C CYS A 11 -0.14 -45.41 23.18
N ILE A 12 0.55 -44.61 22.36
CA ILE A 12 2.01 -44.44 22.45
C ILE A 12 2.39 -43.74 23.76
N SER A 13 1.62 -42.75 24.19
CA SER A 13 1.84 -42.03 25.46
C SER A 13 1.66 -42.95 26.67
N LEU A 14 0.61 -43.78 26.66
CA LEU A 14 0.35 -44.77 27.71
C LEU A 14 1.44 -45.84 27.75
N ALA A 15 1.84 -46.37 26.58
CA ALA A 15 2.92 -47.34 26.49
C ALA A 15 4.26 -46.77 26.96
N ALA A 16 4.58 -45.52 26.60
CA ALA A 16 5.78 -44.83 27.07
C ALA A 16 5.76 -44.60 28.59
N SER A 17 4.63 -44.16 29.14
CA SER A 17 4.48 -43.98 30.60
C SER A 17 4.59 -45.30 31.37
N GLY A 18 4.00 -46.39 30.85
CA GLY A 18 4.10 -47.73 31.43
C GLY A 18 5.53 -48.27 31.39
N PHE A 19 6.25 -48.01 30.30
CA PHE A 19 7.66 -48.38 30.17
C PHE A 19 8.56 -47.62 31.15
N ILE A 20 8.33 -46.31 31.33
CA ILE A 20 9.07 -45.47 32.29
C ILE A 20 8.84 -45.96 33.73
N ILE A 21 7.59 -46.25 34.11
CA ILE A 21 7.25 -46.73 35.46
C ILE A 21 7.79 -48.15 35.70
N GLY A 22 7.68 -49.05 34.72
CA GLY A 22 8.17 -50.42 34.81
C GLY A 22 9.70 -50.53 34.85
N ALA A 23 10.42 -49.69 34.09
CA ALA A 23 11.87 -49.59 34.17
C ALA A 23 12.33 -49.09 35.54
N ASN A 24 11.59 -48.18 36.18
CA ASN A 24 11.91 -47.66 37.51
C ASN A 24 11.86 -48.71 38.64
N TRP A 25 11.18 -49.85 38.42
CA TRP A 25 11.04 -50.94 39.40
C TRP A 25 12.05 -52.08 39.24
N LEU A 26 12.71 -52.20 38.09
CA LEU A 26 13.54 -53.37 37.72
C LEU A 26 14.98 -53.02 37.37
N VAL A 27 15.32 -51.74 37.21
CA VAL A 27 16.60 -51.28 36.68
C VAL A 27 17.43 -50.64 37.80
N GLU A 28 18.72 -50.96 37.85
CA GLU A 28 19.65 -50.35 38.80
C GLU A 28 19.65 -48.81 38.68
N PRO A 29 19.76 -48.08 39.79
CA PRO A 29 19.62 -46.62 39.83
C PRO A 29 20.58 -45.88 38.87
N ASP A 30 21.77 -46.42 38.60
CA ASP A 30 22.74 -45.85 37.67
C ASP A 30 22.25 -45.84 36.21
N ILE A 31 21.52 -46.87 35.78
CA ILE A 31 21.00 -46.97 34.40
C ILE A 31 19.82 -46.01 34.22
N LEU A 32 18.96 -45.86 35.25
CA LEU A 32 17.88 -44.88 35.27
C LEU A 32 18.41 -43.44 35.25
N GLN A 33 19.48 -43.16 36.00
CA GLN A 33 20.14 -41.85 36.00
C GLN A 33 20.75 -41.52 34.63
N THR A 34 21.37 -42.52 33.98
CA THR A 34 21.95 -42.39 32.64
C THR A 34 20.87 -42.13 31.58
N LEU A 35 19.74 -42.86 31.63
CA LEU A 35 18.59 -42.61 30.75
C LEU A 35 17.99 -41.21 30.98
N ASN A 36 17.82 -40.79 32.22
CA ASN A 36 17.29 -39.47 32.56
C ASN A 36 18.20 -38.34 32.03
N LEU A 37 19.52 -38.47 32.18
CA LEU A 37 20.49 -37.54 31.60
C LEU A 37 20.40 -37.49 30.07
N SER A 38 20.23 -38.64 29.43
CA SER A 38 20.09 -38.77 27.98
C SER A 38 18.81 -38.09 27.46
N PHE A 39 17.67 -38.35 28.12
CA PHE A 39 16.39 -37.70 27.78
C PHE A 39 16.41 -36.20 28.06
N THR A 40 17.07 -35.76 29.14
CA THR A 40 17.24 -34.34 29.44
C THR A 40 18.10 -33.64 28.39
N ALA A 41 19.17 -34.27 27.93
CA ALA A 41 20.01 -33.76 26.85
C ALA A 41 19.22 -33.64 25.53
N ILE A 42 18.46 -34.68 25.16
CA ILE A 42 17.59 -34.66 23.96
C ILE A 42 16.51 -33.57 24.10
N GLY A 43 15.92 -33.42 25.29
CA GLY A 43 14.96 -32.35 25.63
C GLY A 43 15.57 -30.95 25.49
N ALA A 44 16.81 -30.76 25.93
CA ALA A 44 17.53 -29.51 25.77
C ALA A 44 17.84 -29.21 24.28
N PHE A 45 18.31 -30.20 23.51
CA PHE A 45 18.57 -30.03 22.08
C PHE A 45 17.30 -29.73 21.27
N THR A 46 16.19 -30.40 21.58
CA THR A 46 14.88 -30.12 20.96
C THR A 46 14.34 -28.75 21.34
N THR A 47 14.50 -28.32 22.58
CA THR A 47 14.12 -26.97 23.05
C THR A 47 14.94 -25.89 22.35
N VAL A 48 16.25 -26.07 22.21
CA VAL A 48 17.13 -25.15 21.45
C VAL A 48 16.74 -25.12 19.97
N GLY A 49 16.42 -26.28 19.37
CA GLY A 49 15.94 -26.37 18.00
C GLY A 49 14.61 -25.63 17.79
N LEU A 50 13.66 -25.77 18.73
CA LEU A 50 12.40 -25.03 18.73
C LEU A 50 12.60 -23.53 18.90
N LEU A 51 13.51 -23.11 19.78
CA LEU A 51 13.90 -21.70 19.95
C LEU A 51 14.51 -21.11 18.67
N TYR A 52 15.39 -21.86 18.00
CA TYR A 52 15.98 -21.46 16.72
C TYR A 52 14.95 -21.36 15.60
N LEU A 53 14.06 -22.36 15.47
CA LEU A 53 12.95 -22.34 14.52
C LEU A 53 11.96 -21.21 14.82
N GLY A 54 11.67 -20.96 16.10
CA GLY A 54 10.84 -19.85 16.56
C GLY A 54 11.46 -18.49 16.24
N SER A 55 12.77 -18.32 16.45
CA SER A 55 13.50 -17.11 16.09
C SER A 55 13.48 -16.85 14.57
N LYS A 56 13.70 -17.90 13.77
CA LYS A 56 13.57 -17.84 12.30
C LYS A 56 12.16 -17.49 11.86
N ALA A 57 11.14 -18.14 12.42
CA ALA A 57 9.74 -17.87 12.12
C ALA A 57 9.35 -16.43 12.49
N PHE A 58 9.83 -15.93 13.62
CA PHE A 58 9.63 -14.54 14.04
C PHE A 58 10.30 -13.55 13.09
N SER A 59 11.51 -13.86 12.62
CA SER A 59 12.20 -13.05 11.61
C SER A 59 11.43 -13.00 10.28
N VAL A 60 10.90 -14.14 9.82
CA VAL A 60 10.07 -14.21 8.61
C VAL A 60 8.77 -13.43 8.80
N TRP A 61 8.13 -13.57 9.96
CA TRP A 61 6.88 -12.87 10.27
C TRP A 61 7.06 -11.35 10.29
N LYS A 62 8.15 -10.86 10.90
CA LYS A 62 8.50 -9.43 10.90
C LYS A 62 8.71 -8.91 9.46
N LEU A 63 9.37 -9.70 8.62
CA LEU A 63 9.59 -9.36 7.22
C LEU A 63 8.27 -9.31 6.43
N GLN A 64 7.40 -10.32 6.62
CA GLN A 64 6.07 -10.34 6.00
C GLN A 64 5.22 -9.14 6.41
N PHE A 65 5.25 -8.76 7.69
CA PHE A 65 4.53 -7.58 8.18
C PHE A 65 5.05 -6.29 7.54
N ALA A 66 6.37 -6.13 7.44
CA ALA A 66 6.98 -4.97 6.78
C ALA A 66 6.58 -4.87 5.30
N TYR A 67 6.60 -5.99 4.56
CA TYR A 67 6.14 -6.02 3.17
C TYR A 67 4.64 -5.72 3.04
N ALA A 68 3.81 -6.22 3.96
CA ALA A 68 2.37 -5.96 3.96
C ALA A 68 2.05 -4.48 4.21
N GLU A 69 2.72 -3.84 5.17
CA GLU A 69 2.57 -2.41 5.45
C GLU A 69 3.07 -1.55 4.28
N LYS A 70 4.22 -1.89 3.69
CA LYS A 70 4.70 -1.25 2.46
C LYS A 70 3.66 -1.36 1.35
N PHE A 71 3.16 -2.56 1.08
CA PHE A 71 2.16 -2.79 0.03
C PHE A 71 0.91 -1.94 0.26
N LYS A 72 0.41 -1.91 1.49
CA LYS A 72 -0.74 -1.09 1.90
C LYS A 72 -0.48 0.40 1.70
N ALA A 73 0.70 0.90 2.09
CA ALA A 73 1.09 2.29 1.92
C ALA A 73 1.02 2.72 0.44
N PHE A 74 1.58 1.92 -0.47
CA PHE A 74 1.54 2.21 -1.91
C PHE A 74 0.14 2.05 -2.53
N VAL A 75 -0.70 1.14 -2.02
CA VAL A 75 -2.11 1.04 -2.45
C VAL A 75 -2.90 2.28 -2.03
N ASP A 76 -2.71 2.77 -0.81
CA ASP A 76 -3.38 3.97 -0.33
C ASP A 76 -2.86 5.22 -1.06
N LEU A 77 -1.57 5.26 -1.40
CA LEU A 77 -1.00 6.29 -2.27
C LEU A 77 -1.62 6.26 -3.67
N GLU A 78 -1.79 5.07 -4.28
CA GLU A 78 -2.43 4.94 -5.60
C GLU A 78 -3.87 5.48 -5.57
N LYS A 79 -4.63 5.16 -4.52
CA LYS A 79 -6.00 5.67 -4.34
C LYS A 79 -6.02 7.19 -4.18
N SER A 80 -5.13 7.72 -3.36
CA SER A 80 -5.04 9.15 -3.10
C SER A 80 -4.61 9.92 -4.36
N PHE A 81 -3.65 9.40 -5.11
CA PHE A 81 -3.25 9.92 -6.42
C PHE A 81 -4.44 10.01 -7.38
N LEU A 82 -5.16 8.90 -7.57
CA LEU A 82 -6.33 8.85 -8.46
C LEU A 82 -7.43 9.83 -8.02
N ASN A 83 -7.66 9.94 -6.71
CA ASN A 83 -8.62 10.89 -6.16
C ASN A 83 -8.19 12.34 -6.45
N ALA A 84 -6.90 12.66 -6.29
CA ALA A 84 -6.39 14.00 -6.57
C ALA A 84 -6.46 14.35 -8.06
N ILE A 85 -6.20 13.41 -8.97
CA ILE A 85 -6.43 13.59 -10.41
C ILE A 85 -7.92 13.77 -10.71
N ALA A 86 -8.81 13.00 -10.08
CA ALA A 86 -10.25 13.15 -10.30
C ALA A 86 -10.77 14.51 -9.83
N SER A 87 -10.35 14.97 -8.64
CA SER A 87 -10.70 16.30 -8.12
C SER A 87 -10.09 17.42 -8.97
N TYR A 88 -8.89 17.22 -9.53
CA TYR A 88 -8.31 18.15 -10.49
C TYR A 88 -9.20 18.32 -11.73
N THR A 89 -9.66 17.21 -12.33
CA THR A 89 -10.53 17.25 -13.51
C THR A 89 -11.84 17.97 -13.21
N LYS A 90 -12.40 17.80 -12.01
CA LYS A 90 -13.59 18.53 -11.55
C LYS A 90 -13.34 20.03 -11.43
N LEU A 91 -12.21 20.44 -10.85
CA LEU A 91 -11.83 21.85 -10.76
C LEU A 91 -11.67 22.48 -12.15
N VAL A 92 -11.03 21.79 -13.07
CA VAL A 92 -10.92 22.27 -14.45
C VAL A 92 -12.30 22.42 -15.10
N ALA A 93 -13.16 21.43 -14.93
CA ALA A 93 -14.53 21.47 -15.45
C ALA A 93 -15.33 22.66 -14.89
N SER A 94 -15.23 22.93 -13.59
CA SER A 94 -15.88 24.09 -12.97
C SER A 94 -15.30 25.42 -13.48
N MET A 95 -13.98 25.51 -13.66
CA MET A 95 -13.31 26.70 -14.20
C MET A 95 -13.76 26.99 -15.64
N VAL A 96 -13.86 25.97 -16.50
CA VAL A 96 -14.34 26.12 -17.88
C VAL A 96 -15.79 26.58 -17.89
N ASN A 97 -16.66 25.93 -17.12
CA ASN A 97 -18.06 26.34 -17.02
C ASN A 97 -18.23 27.78 -16.50
N LYS A 98 -17.45 28.17 -15.48
CA LYS A 98 -17.45 29.53 -14.93
C LYS A 98 -17.02 30.55 -15.98
N HIS A 99 -16.00 30.23 -16.77
CA HIS A 99 -15.57 31.07 -17.88
C HIS A 99 -16.65 31.19 -18.96
N ASP A 100 -17.24 30.07 -19.39
CA ASP A 100 -18.31 30.03 -20.40
C ASP A 100 -19.52 30.87 -19.99
N LEU A 101 -19.93 30.80 -18.72
CA LEU A 101 -20.98 31.66 -18.16
C LEU A 101 -20.61 33.15 -18.21
N LEU A 102 -19.35 33.51 -17.92
CA LEU A 102 -18.88 34.90 -17.95
C LEU A 102 -18.88 35.50 -19.36
N ILE A 103 -18.63 34.69 -20.39
CA ILE A 103 -18.69 35.12 -21.80
C ILE A 103 -20.11 35.01 -22.40
N GLY A 104 -21.12 34.67 -21.57
CA GLY A 104 -22.54 34.67 -21.96
C GLY A 104 -23.06 33.36 -22.56
N VAL A 105 -22.34 32.24 -22.40
CA VAL A 105 -22.86 30.93 -22.79
C VAL A 105 -24.02 30.54 -21.85
N PRO A 106 -25.19 30.17 -22.41
CA PRO A 106 -26.31 29.70 -21.61
C PRO A 106 -25.98 28.46 -20.77
N ALA A 107 -26.53 28.37 -19.56
CA ALA A 107 -26.26 27.28 -18.62
C ALA A 107 -26.64 25.88 -19.17
N ASP A 108 -27.64 25.80 -20.04
CA ASP A 108 -28.08 24.58 -20.72
C ASP A 108 -27.11 24.09 -21.82
N LYS A 109 -26.13 24.92 -22.18
CA LYS A 109 -25.09 24.61 -23.18
C LYS A 109 -23.71 24.37 -22.56
N LEU A 110 -23.61 24.33 -21.24
CA LEU A 110 -22.35 24.08 -20.55
C LEU A 110 -21.84 22.66 -20.85
N LYS A 111 -20.54 22.58 -21.13
CA LYS A 111 -19.88 21.33 -21.51
C LYS A 111 -19.80 20.34 -20.34
N TYR A 112 -19.74 20.82 -19.10
CA TYR A 112 -19.60 20.00 -17.91
C TYR A 112 -20.76 20.15 -16.93
N ILE A 113 -21.02 19.11 -16.13
CA ILE A 113 -22.14 19.06 -15.17
C ILE A 113 -21.81 19.81 -13.87
N GLU A 114 -20.53 19.98 -13.54
CA GLU A 114 -20.08 20.56 -12.27
C GLU A 114 -19.97 22.09 -12.38
N ILE A 115 -20.74 22.82 -11.55
CA ILE A 115 -20.86 24.29 -11.64
C ILE A 115 -20.24 24.98 -10.40
N ASP A 116 -20.07 24.26 -9.30
CA ASP A 116 -19.59 24.82 -8.03
C ASP A 116 -18.06 24.85 -7.96
N ASP A 117 -17.49 25.97 -8.41
CA ASP A 117 -16.04 26.23 -8.44
C ASP A 117 -15.41 26.25 -7.04
N ASP A 118 -16.10 26.83 -6.06
CA ASP A 118 -15.60 26.94 -4.69
C ASP A 118 -15.50 25.56 -4.04
N LYS A 119 -16.52 24.71 -4.23
CA LYS A 119 -16.50 23.33 -3.76
C LYS A 119 -15.43 22.51 -4.47
N ALA A 120 -15.32 22.62 -5.80
CA ALA A 120 -14.31 21.89 -6.56
C ALA A 120 -12.89 22.27 -6.12
N GLN A 121 -12.65 23.56 -5.81
CA GLN A 121 -11.37 24.04 -5.29
C GLN A 121 -11.07 23.47 -3.88
N LEU A 122 -12.07 23.42 -3.00
CA LEU A 122 -11.94 22.82 -1.67
C LEU A 122 -11.64 21.32 -1.75
N ASP A 123 -12.38 20.58 -2.58
CA ASP A 123 -12.20 19.15 -2.78
C ASP A 123 -10.82 18.84 -3.35
N PHE A 124 -10.36 19.63 -4.32
CA PHE A 124 -9.01 19.49 -4.88
C PHE A 124 -7.92 19.81 -3.84
N LYS A 125 -8.09 20.86 -3.03
CA LYS A 125 -7.15 21.20 -1.96
C LYS A 125 -7.08 20.10 -0.90
N ALA A 126 -8.21 19.50 -0.55
CA ALA A 126 -8.26 18.36 0.37
C ALA A 126 -7.54 17.13 -0.22
N ALA A 127 -7.81 16.81 -1.49
CA ALA A 127 -7.17 15.68 -2.17
C ALA A 127 -5.65 15.86 -2.32
N LYS A 128 -5.17 17.08 -2.61
CA LYS A 128 -3.73 17.40 -2.62
C LYS A 128 -3.06 17.15 -1.27
N ARG A 129 -3.73 17.52 -0.17
CA ARG A 129 -3.20 17.33 1.19
C ARG A 129 -3.16 15.86 1.57
N ASP A 130 -4.22 15.12 1.26
CA ASP A 130 -4.23 13.66 1.47
C ASP A 130 -3.09 13.00 0.69
N TYR A 131 -2.90 13.38 -0.57
CA TYR A 131 -1.81 12.87 -1.40
C TYR A 131 -0.43 13.14 -0.78
N ALA A 132 -0.17 14.36 -0.30
CA ALA A 132 1.08 14.69 0.39
C ALA A 132 1.36 13.75 1.58
N VAL A 133 0.35 13.54 2.44
CA VAL A 133 0.46 12.65 3.60
C VAL A 133 0.72 11.20 3.17
N LYS A 134 0.07 10.73 2.10
CA LYS A 134 0.28 9.37 1.60
C LYS A 134 1.65 9.19 0.93
N VAL A 135 2.19 10.23 0.29
CA VAL A 135 3.55 10.23 -0.25
C VAL A 135 4.56 10.08 0.89
N ASP A 136 4.48 10.93 1.92
CA ASP A 136 5.38 10.86 3.09
C ASP A 136 5.34 9.47 3.75
N TRP A 137 4.13 8.93 3.92
CA TRP A 137 3.94 7.60 4.48
C TRP A 137 4.58 6.51 3.61
N ALA A 138 4.34 6.52 2.29
CA ALA A 138 4.92 5.53 1.38
C ALA A 138 6.45 5.64 1.28
N MET A 139 6.99 6.87 1.30
CA MET A 139 8.43 7.13 1.24
C MET A 139 9.17 6.60 2.47
N SER A 140 8.53 6.59 3.64
CA SER A 140 9.13 6.02 4.87
C SER A 140 9.47 4.52 4.77
N PHE A 141 8.91 3.80 3.79
CA PHE A 141 9.22 2.40 3.50
C PHE A 141 10.27 2.19 2.40
N LEU A 142 10.77 3.27 1.79
CA LEU A 142 11.81 3.19 0.78
C LEU A 142 13.20 3.24 1.44
N PRO A 143 14.16 2.40 0.99
CA PRO A 143 15.51 2.40 1.55
C PRO A 143 16.28 3.69 1.24
N ASP A 144 15.92 4.38 0.16
CA ASP A 144 16.42 5.70 -0.22
C ASP A 144 15.21 6.61 -0.55
N GLU A 145 14.87 7.54 0.35
CA GLU A 145 13.77 8.50 0.17
C GLU A 145 13.92 9.31 -1.14
N ASN A 146 15.14 9.54 -1.61
CA ASN A 146 15.45 10.36 -2.79
C ASN A 146 15.09 9.73 -4.15
N ASN A 147 14.59 8.48 -4.19
CA ASN A 147 14.38 7.74 -5.44
C ASN A 147 12.90 7.65 -5.88
N PHE A 148 11.97 8.35 -5.21
CA PHE A 148 10.58 8.39 -5.64
C PHE A 148 10.31 9.55 -6.61
N GLU A 149 10.30 9.26 -7.92
CA GLU A 149 10.11 10.26 -8.99
C GLU A 149 8.76 11.02 -8.92
N LEU A 150 7.77 10.45 -8.22
CA LEU A 150 6.44 11.03 -8.04
C LEU A 150 6.24 11.57 -6.62
N ASP A 151 7.21 12.33 -6.12
CA ASP A 151 7.05 13.04 -4.85
C ASP A 151 5.96 14.13 -4.94
N TYR A 152 5.67 14.78 -3.80
CA TYR A 152 4.64 15.82 -3.75
C TYR A 152 4.97 17.01 -4.67
N ILE A 153 6.24 17.38 -4.79
CA ILE A 153 6.69 18.55 -5.55
C ILE A 153 6.52 18.31 -7.05
N ALA A 154 6.96 17.15 -7.53
CA ALA A 154 6.81 16.69 -8.91
C ALA A 154 5.33 16.60 -9.28
N PHE A 155 4.51 16.01 -8.38
CA PHE A 155 3.07 15.96 -8.56
C PHE A 155 2.45 17.35 -8.69
N GLU A 156 2.77 18.27 -7.77
CA GLU A 156 2.26 19.63 -7.81
C GLU A 156 2.72 20.39 -9.06
N SER A 157 3.96 20.19 -9.49
CA SER A 157 4.51 20.80 -10.70
C SER A 157 3.74 20.38 -11.95
N GLU A 158 3.47 19.09 -12.12
CA GLU A 158 2.72 18.58 -13.28
C GLU A 158 1.29 19.11 -13.32
N LEU A 159 0.60 19.17 -12.18
CA LEU A 159 -0.75 19.75 -12.11
C LEU A 159 -0.77 21.25 -12.42
N HIS A 160 0.25 22.00 -11.97
CA HIS A 160 0.39 23.40 -12.33
C HIS A 160 0.66 23.61 -13.81
N LYS A 161 1.46 22.74 -14.46
CA LYS A 161 1.66 22.78 -15.92
C LYS A 161 0.32 22.59 -16.65
N GLY A 162 -0.48 21.61 -16.24
CA GLY A 162 -1.83 21.41 -16.78
C GLY A 162 -2.73 22.64 -16.60
N LEU A 163 -2.75 23.23 -15.40
CA LEU A 163 -3.57 24.43 -15.13
C LEU A 163 -3.12 25.60 -15.97
N ARG A 164 -1.81 25.75 -16.19
CA ARG A 164 -1.27 26.83 -17.03
C ARG A 164 -1.80 26.73 -18.47
N TYR A 165 -1.87 25.53 -19.05
CA TYR A 165 -2.45 25.34 -20.38
C TYR A 165 -3.94 25.68 -20.38
N TRP A 166 -4.69 25.30 -19.35
CA TRP A 166 -6.09 25.71 -19.20
C TRP A 166 -6.24 27.23 -19.12
N TYR A 167 -5.46 27.91 -18.29
CA TYR A 167 -5.47 29.37 -18.21
C TYR A 167 -5.09 30.05 -19.54
N GLN A 168 -4.12 29.50 -20.27
CA GLN A 168 -3.74 30.02 -21.58
C GLN A 168 -4.86 29.84 -22.61
N SER A 169 -5.56 28.71 -22.56
CA SER A 169 -6.73 28.46 -23.41
C SER A 169 -7.85 29.48 -23.15
N LEU A 170 -8.23 29.67 -21.88
CA LEU A 170 -9.34 30.56 -21.51
C LEU A 170 -9.05 32.04 -21.83
N ASN A 171 -7.78 32.44 -21.84
CA ASN A 171 -7.38 33.82 -22.14
C ASN A 171 -6.92 34.03 -23.60
N ALA A 172 -7.03 33.01 -24.46
CA ALA A 172 -6.60 33.14 -25.85
C ALA A 172 -7.63 33.93 -26.68
N ASN A 173 -7.15 34.93 -27.41
CA ASN A 173 -7.98 35.71 -28.35
C ASN A 173 -8.25 34.95 -29.65
N ASP A 174 -7.45 33.93 -29.95
CA ASP A 174 -7.54 33.09 -31.14
C ASP A 174 -8.13 31.72 -30.75
N SER A 175 -9.20 31.32 -31.44
CA SER A 175 -9.88 30.04 -31.20
C SER A 175 -9.01 28.82 -31.48
N GLU A 176 -8.09 28.89 -32.46
CA GLU A 176 -7.17 27.77 -32.75
C GLU A 176 -6.16 27.59 -31.63
N VAL A 177 -5.59 28.69 -31.12
CA VAL A 177 -4.69 28.69 -29.96
C VAL A 177 -5.43 28.22 -28.71
N ALA A 178 -6.66 28.69 -28.50
CA ALA A 178 -7.49 28.25 -27.38
C ALA A 178 -7.68 26.73 -27.40
N HIS A 179 -8.05 26.18 -28.56
CA HIS A 179 -8.26 24.75 -28.76
C HIS A 179 -6.97 23.93 -28.58
N GLU A 180 -5.86 24.38 -29.16
CA GLU A 180 -4.56 23.70 -29.04
C GLU A 180 -4.13 23.58 -27.57
N MET A 181 -4.30 24.66 -26.79
CA MET A 181 -3.95 24.66 -25.37
C MET A 181 -4.86 23.74 -24.55
N MET A 182 -6.16 23.64 -24.87
CA MET A 182 -7.04 22.65 -24.25
C MET A 182 -6.56 21.23 -24.53
N CYS A 183 -6.27 20.91 -25.79
CA CYS A 183 -5.80 19.58 -26.17
C CYS A 183 -4.48 19.22 -25.47
N LYS A 184 -3.54 20.18 -25.36
CA LYS A 184 -2.29 19.99 -24.59
C LYS A 184 -2.58 19.72 -23.11
N ALA A 185 -3.51 20.44 -22.51
CA ALA A 185 -3.88 20.25 -21.11
C ALA A 185 -4.51 18.87 -20.88
N GLU A 186 -5.47 18.48 -21.72
CA GLU A 186 -6.14 17.17 -21.64
C GLU A 186 -5.14 16.02 -21.82
N GLN A 187 -4.26 16.10 -22.82
CA GLN A 187 -3.25 15.09 -23.08
C GLN A 187 -2.26 14.98 -21.92
N LEU A 188 -1.78 16.11 -21.38
CA LEU A 188 -0.86 16.12 -20.24
C LEU A 188 -1.45 15.39 -19.03
N ILE A 189 -2.73 15.61 -18.73
CA ILE A 189 -3.39 14.95 -17.58
C ILE A 189 -3.57 13.46 -17.81
N ILE A 190 -3.90 13.03 -19.03
CA ILE A 190 -3.98 11.61 -19.38
C ILE A 190 -2.61 10.94 -19.21
N ASP A 191 -1.56 11.54 -19.78
CA ASP A 191 -0.20 11.02 -19.72
C ASP A 191 0.32 10.97 -18.29
N PHE A 192 0.07 12.04 -17.51
CA PHE A 192 0.44 12.10 -16.10
C PHE A 192 -0.28 11.03 -15.27
N ASN A 193 -1.58 10.81 -15.51
CA ASN A 193 -2.35 9.77 -14.82
C ASN A 193 -1.82 8.35 -15.11
N LEU A 194 -1.47 8.08 -16.37
CA LEU A 194 -0.87 6.80 -16.77
C LEU A 194 0.54 6.62 -16.19
N LYS A 195 1.39 7.64 -16.30
CA LYS A 195 2.76 7.63 -15.76
C LYS A 195 2.75 7.48 -14.24
N GLY A 196 1.94 8.25 -13.52
CA GLY A 196 1.86 8.20 -12.07
C GLY A 196 1.41 6.83 -11.54
N LYS A 197 0.38 6.23 -12.14
CA LYS A 197 -0.04 4.86 -11.83
C LYS A 197 1.11 3.86 -12.02
N LYS A 198 1.84 3.96 -13.13
CA LYS A 198 2.97 3.08 -13.43
C LYS A 198 4.06 3.21 -12.36
N LEU A 199 4.48 4.44 -12.05
CA LEU A 199 5.53 4.71 -11.06
C LEU A 199 5.16 4.18 -9.66
N ILE A 200 3.93 4.42 -9.20
CA ILE A 200 3.46 3.92 -7.89
C ILE A 200 3.47 2.39 -7.86
N ARG A 201 2.99 1.72 -8.92
CA ARG A 201 2.93 0.26 -9.01
C ARG A 201 4.30 -0.39 -9.11
N GLU A 202 5.25 0.25 -9.79
CA GLU A 202 6.64 -0.21 -9.86
C GLU A 202 7.28 -0.22 -8.47
N GLN A 203 7.08 0.82 -7.66
CA GLN A 203 7.64 0.88 -6.31
C GLN A 203 6.94 -0.07 -5.33
N ARG A 204 5.63 -0.30 -5.52
CA ARG A 204 4.87 -1.30 -4.76
C ARG A 204 5.40 -2.72 -4.96
N ASN A 205 5.80 -3.05 -6.19
CA ASN A 205 6.16 -4.40 -6.58
C ASN A 205 7.67 -4.70 -6.47
N LYS A 206 8.50 -3.69 -6.17
CA LYS A 206 9.92 -3.84 -5.80
C LYS A 206 10.04 -4.31 -4.35
#